data_AF-A0AA37RUW0-F1
#
_entry.id   AF-A0AA37RUW0-F1
#
_cell.length_a   1.000
_cell.length_b   1.000
_cell.length_c   1.000
_cell.angle_alpha   90.00
_cell.angle_beta   90.00
_cell.angle_gamma   90.00
#
_symmetry.space_group_name_H-M   'P 1'
#
loop_
_entity.id
_entity.type
_entity.pdbx_description
1 polymer ?
#
loop_
_entity_poly.entity_id
_entity_poly.type
_entity_poly.pdbx_seq_one_letter_code
_entity_poly.pdbx_strand_id
1 'polypeptide(L)'
;MSALASGGDKAHERLQNAYIGFTANQRPSYADIEAQIRALLSKALDSNQRDKLCRGLDWHLSVVVSRARALSASGNKTRVGLGLAAAMLTNAFARRSLDWHFRRVVVSPEANSPWGGLSDMPTEQAPLTLDNLEEVLLATGSIPLLSAPVTAMAEIPAGHYFDGGISDYHFDQSVSGDGFTLFPHFLDGAYAGWFDKFFKRRKRPQNFSRTLMLVPSDSFVAALPGHKIPDRNDFARLSNDERRKRWQQAVEASTALALEWRELVEGKRTPVVKLV
;
A
#
# COMPACT_ATOMS: atom_id res chain seq x y z
N MET A 1 -6.87 -0.76 -0.73
CA MET A 1 -7.90 -1.81 -0.63
C MET A 1 -9.05 -1.25 0.16
N SER A 2 -10.28 -1.37 -0.34
CA SER A 2 -11.49 -0.83 0.29
C SER A 2 -11.69 -1.48 1.67
N ALA A 3 -11.50 -0.72 2.75
CA ALA A 3 -12.04 -1.09 4.05
C ALA A 3 -13.56 -0.89 3.97
N LEU A 4 -14.32 -1.93 4.29
CA LEU A 4 -15.78 -1.94 4.44
C LEU A 4 -16.19 -1.04 5.61
N ALA A 5 -15.99 0.26 5.48
CA ALA A 5 -16.68 1.26 6.28
C ALA A 5 -18.01 1.55 5.58
N SER A 6 -19.09 1.77 6.34
CA SER A 6 -20.34 2.30 5.79
C SER A 6 -20.06 3.62 5.05
N GLY A 7 -20.24 3.61 3.72
CA GLY A 7 -19.87 4.72 2.81
C GLY A 7 -18.47 4.64 2.18
N GLY A 8 -17.68 3.61 2.47
CA GLY A 8 -16.37 3.32 1.86
C GLY A 8 -16.47 3.03 0.37
N ASP A 9 -17.58 2.44 -0.08
CA ASP A 9 -17.84 2.13 -1.49
C ASP A 9 -17.79 3.38 -2.37
N LYS A 10 -18.38 4.49 -1.92
CA LYS A 10 -18.37 5.76 -2.68
C LYS A 10 -16.98 6.40 -2.71
N ALA A 11 -16.22 6.34 -1.62
CA ALA A 11 -14.83 6.82 -1.60
C ALA A 11 -13.96 5.99 -2.55
N HIS A 12 -14.12 4.66 -2.52
CA HIS A 12 -13.42 3.74 -3.39
C HIS A 12 -13.76 3.99 -4.86
N GLU A 13 -15.04 4.17 -5.20
CA GLU A 13 -15.50 4.49 -6.54
C GLU A 13 -14.93 5.84 -7.04
N ARG A 14 -14.93 6.89 -6.20
CA ARG A 14 -14.32 8.18 -6.55
C ARG A 14 -12.82 8.05 -6.81
N LEU A 15 -12.11 7.31 -5.95
CA LEU A 15 -10.68 7.02 -6.10
C LEU A 15 -10.40 6.27 -7.41
N GLN A 16 -11.16 5.20 -7.66
CA GLN A 16 -11.04 4.38 -8.86
C GLN A 16 -11.29 5.20 -10.13
N ASN A 17 -12.40 5.94 -10.18
CA ASN A 17 -12.75 6.77 -11.34
C ASN A 17 -11.70 7.86 -11.60
N ALA A 18 -11.20 8.49 -10.54
CA ALA A 18 -10.14 9.49 -10.65
C ALA A 18 -8.81 8.89 -11.14
N TYR A 19 -8.45 7.68 -10.67
CA TYR A 19 -7.22 7.01 -11.09
C TYR A 19 -7.30 6.48 -12.54
N ILE A 20 -8.39 5.82 -12.91
CA ILE A 20 -8.60 5.30 -14.27
C ILE A 20 -8.64 6.47 -15.27
N GLY A 21 -9.39 7.51 -14.94
CA GLY A 21 -9.58 8.72 -15.75
C GLY A 21 -8.31 9.56 -15.94
N PHE A 22 -7.25 9.32 -15.16
CA PHE A 22 -5.99 10.04 -15.26
C PHE A 22 -5.46 10.05 -16.71
N THR A 23 -4.87 11.16 -17.17
CA THR A 23 -4.31 11.29 -18.52
C THR A 23 -2.79 11.40 -18.44
N ALA A 24 -2.06 10.41 -18.94
CA ALA A 24 -0.61 10.46 -19.05
C ALA A 24 -0.22 11.03 -20.41
N ASN A 25 0.08 12.34 -20.47
CA ASN A 25 0.49 13.01 -21.71
C ASN A 25 2.02 13.13 -21.84
N GLN A 26 2.75 13.16 -20.71
CA GLN A 26 4.21 13.21 -20.63
C GLN A 26 4.67 12.56 -19.31
N ARG A 27 5.99 12.32 -19.16
CA ARG A 27 6.56 11.87 -17.88
C ARG A 27 6.39 12.99 -16.85
N PRO A 28 5.54 12.83 -15.81
CA PRO A 28 5.22 13.92 -14.90
C PRO A 28 6.44 14.32 -14.07
N SER A 29 6.57 15.61 -13.77
CA SER A 29 7.53 16.09 -12.77
C SER A 29 7.10 15.64 -11.36
N TYR A 30 7.99 15.77 -10.38
CA TYR A 30 7.63 15.46 -8.99
C TYR A 30 6.46 16.33 -8.48
N ALA A 31 6.44 17.61 -8.88
CA ALA A 31 5.35 18.52 -8.54
C ALA A 31 4.03 18.10 -9.20
N ASP A 32 4.08 17.62 -10.44
CA ASP A 32 2.89 17.10 -11.12
C ASP A 32 2.34 15.86 -10.41
N ILE A 33 3.21 14.92 -10.03
CA ILE A 33 2.83 13.70 -9.29
C ILE A 33 2.18 14.07 -7.96
N GLU A 34 2.81 14.97 -7.19
CA GLU A 34 2.27 15.41 -5.91
C GLU A 34 0.91 16.10 -6.07
N ALA A 35 0.80 17.07 -6.98
CA ALA A 35 -0.46 17.78 -7.24
C ALA A 35 -1.58 16.81 -7.66
N GLN A 36 -1.25 15.79 -8.47
CA GLN A 36 -2.20 14.76 -8.88
C GLN A 36 -2.65 13.86 -7.72
N ILE A 37 -1.71 13.41 -6.87
CA ILE A 37 -2.05 12.61 -5.69
C ILE A 37 -2.93 13.44 -4.73
N ARG A 38 -2.60 14.70 -4.48
CA ARG A 38 -3.42 15.59 -3.64
C ARG A 38 -4.81 15.81 -4.23
N ALA A 39 -4.92 16.00 -5.54
CA ALA A 39 -6.22 16.11 -6.23
C ALA A 39 -7.02 14.79 -6.18
N LEU A 40 -6.34 13.64 -6.20
CA LEU A 40 -6.97 12.33 -6.04
C LEU A 40 -7.52 12.15 -4.62
N LEU A 41 -6.70 12.48 -3.61
CA LEU A 41 -7.08 12.40 -2.19
C LEU A 41 -8.27 13.33 -1.87
N SER A 42 -8.25 14.57 -2.38
CA SER A 42 -9.34 15.52 -2.15
C SER A 42 -10.66 15.11 -2.80
N LYS A 43 -10.62 14.42 -3.95
CA LYS A 43 -11.81 13.81 -4.57
C LYS A 43 -12.27 12.55 -3.85
N ALA A 44 -11.33 11.72 -3.38
CA ALA A 44 -11.65 10.45 -2.74
C ALA A 44 -12.22 10.66 -1.33
N LEU A 45 -11.64 11.56 -0.55
CA LEU A 45 -11.94 11.75 0.87
C LEU A 45 -12.69 13.06 1.11
N ASP A 46 -13.92 12.98 1.63
CA ASP A 46 -14.63 14.14 2.19
C ASP A 46 -14.24 14.40 3.66
N SER A 47 -14.74 15.47 4.27
CA SER A 47 -14.41 15.83 5.65
C SER A 47 -14.81 14.75 6.66
N ASN A 48 -15.99 14.16 6.49
CA ASN A 48 -16.49 13.08 7.35
C ASN A 48 -15.61 11.82 7.25
N GLN A 49 -15.15 11.47 6.06
CA GLN A 49 -14.23 10.35 5.85
C GLN A 49 -12.86 10.61 6.48
N ARG A 50 -12.32 11.82 6.35
CA ARG A 50 -11.06 12.19 7.04
C ARG A 50 -11.20 12.05 8.56
N ASP A 51 -12.30 12.55 9.13
CA ASP A 51 -12.59 12.40 10.57
C ASP A 51 -12.67 10.93 10.99
N LYS A 52 -13.35 10.08 10.21
CA LYS A 52 -13.42 8.64 10.49
C LYS A 52 -12.06 7.96 10.44
N LEU A 53 -11.18 8.34 9.51
CA LEU A 53 -9.83 7.75 9.42
C LEU A 53 -8.95 8.08 10.63
N CYS A 54 -9.12 9.28 11.19
CA CYS A 54 -8.30 9.75 12.32
C CYS A 54 -8.94 9.51 13.71
N ARG A 55 -10.27 9.35 13.79
CA ARG A 55 -11.01 9.31 15.06
C ARG A 55 -12.06 8.20 15.14
N GLY A 56 -12.26 7.42 14.09
CA GLY A 56 -13.22 6.32 14.09
C GLY A 56 -12.88 5.26 15.14
N LEU A 57 -13.91 4.68 15.77
CA LEU A 57 -13.76 3.72 16.87
C LEU A 57 -13.88 2.25 16.45
N ASP A 58 -14.46 1.99 15.28
CA ASP A 58 -14.69 0.61 14.80
C ASP A 58 -13.49 0.07 14.01
N TRP A 59 -12.71 0.95 13.39
CA TRP A 59 -11.55 0.62 12.56
C TRP A 59 -10.50 1.72 12.66
N HIS A 60 -9.25 1.34 12.89
CA HIS A 60 -8.13 2.28 12.97
C HIS A 60 -7.21 2.13 11.77
N LEU A 61 -6.99 3.23 11.04
CA LEU A 61 -6.03 3.27 9.94
C LEU A 61 -4.61 3.38 10.50
N SER A 62 -3.80 2.34 10.32
CA SER A 62 -2.34 2.42 10.52
C SER A 62 -1.64 2.52 9.16
N VAL A 63 -0.80 3.53 9.00
CA VAL A 63 -0.03 3.80 7.78
C VAL A 63 1.45 3.67 8.10
N VAL A 64 2.21 2.99 7.24
CA VAL A 64 3.67 2.93 7.35
C VAL A 64 4.29 3.96 6.41
N VAL A 65 5.23 4.74 6.93
CA VAL A 65 6.10 5.61 6.12
C VAL A 65 7.55 5.29 6.44
N SER A 66 8.42 5.44 5.45
CA SER A 66 9.84 5.13 5.58
C SER A 66 10.65 6.43 5.66
N ARG A 67 11.16 6.78 6.86
CA ARG A 67 12.00 7.95 7.06
C ARG A 67 13.42 7.66 6.60
N ALA A 68 13.89 8.36 5.58
CA ALA A 68 15.23 8.19 5.06
C ALA A 68 16.32 8.63 6.04
N ARG A 69 17.46 7.94 5.99
CA ARG A 69 18.64 8.16 6.84
C ARG A 69 19.90 8.13 6.00
N ALA A 70 20.99 8.71 6.54
CA ALA A 70 22.30 8.76 5.89
C ALA A 70 22.20 9.26 4.42
N LEU A 71 22.79 8.55 3.46
CA LEU A 71 22.77 8.92 2.04
C LEU A 71 21.35 9.05 1.45
N SER A 72 20.41 8.26 1.95
CA SER A 72 19.01 8.29 1.51
C SER A 72 18.28 9.56 1.92
N ALA A 73 18.74 10.26 2.98
CA ALA A 73 18.15 11.51 3.47
C ALA A 73 18.59 12.74 2.66
N SER A 74 19.26 12.56 1.52
CA SER A 74 19.74 13.66 0.68
C SER A 74 18.66 14.19 -0.28
N GLY A 75 18.72 15.48 -0.62
CA GLY A 75 18.00 16.02 -1.78
C GLY A 75 18.65 15.69 -3.13
N ASN A 76 19.88 15.16 -3.13
CA ASN A 76 20.59 14.79 -4.34
C ASN A 76 20.20 13.37 -4.80
N LYS A 77 19.67 13.25 -6.02
CA LYS A 77 19.19 11.97 -6.59
C LYS A 77 20.26 10.89 -6.64
N THR A 78 21.52 11.23 -6.90
CA THR A 78 22.63 10.26 -6.93
C THR A 78 22.90 9.70 -5.54
N ARG A 79 22.91 10.54 -4.50
CA ARG A 79 23.07 10.08 -3.11
C ARG A 79 21.90 9.21 -2.67
N VAL A 80 20.67 9.57 -3.02
CA VAL A 80 19.48 8.73 -2.78
C VAL A 80 19.63 7.38 -3.50
N GLY A 81 20.04 7.38 -4.77
CA GLY A 81 20.30 6.15 -5.54
C GLY A 81 21.35 5.24 -4.90
N LEU A 82 22.47 5.82 -4.44
CA LEU A 82 23.50 5.08 -3.70
C LEU A 82 22.97 4.54 -2.37
N GLY A 83 22.16 5.32 -1.66
CA GLY A 83 21.49 4.90 -0.42
C GLY A 83 20.54 3.71 -0.64
N LEU A 84 19.77 3.72 -1.72
CA LEU A 84 18.91 2.59 -2.12
C LEU A 84 19.70 1.35 -2.49
N ALA A 85 20.79 1.49 -3.24
CA ALA A 85 21.67 0.37 -3.58
C ALA A 85 22.30 -0.24 -2.33
N ALA A 86 22.80 0.59 -1.41
CA ALA A 86 23.33 0.14 -0.13
C ALA A 86 22.25 -0.53 0.74
N ALA A 87 21.03 0.02 0.78
CA ALA A 87 19.91 -0.58 1.48
C ALA A 87 19.55 -1.96 0.93
N MET A 88 19.53 -2.12 -0.40
CA MET A 88 19.29 -3.41 -1.04
C MET A 88 20.36 -4.44 -0.64
N LEU A 89 21.64 -4.05 -0.70
CA LEU A 89 22.77 -4.92 -0.38
C LEU A 89 22.78 -5.33 1.09
N THR A 90 22.68 -4.37 2.02
CA THR A 90 22.70 -4.69 3.45
C THR A 90 21.46 -5.48 3.86
N ASN A 91 20.29 -5.12 3.31
CA ASN A 91 19.05 -5.87 3.53
C ASN A 91 19.24 -7.33 3.16
N ALA A 92 19.92 -7.65 2.04
CA ALA A 92 20.18 -9.01 1.57
C ALA A 92 20.94 -9.90 2.58
N PHE A 93 21.67 -9.31 3.52
CA PHE A 93 22.28 -10.01 4.65
C PHE A 93 21.37 -10.04 5.89
N ALA A 94 20.85 -8.89 6.32
CA ALA A 94 19.99 -8.80 7.49
C ALA A 94 18.94 -7.70 7.32
N ARG A 95 17.65 -8.05 7.38
CA ARG A 95 16.54 -7.09 7.23
C ARG A 95 16.63 -5.92 8.21
N ARG A 96 17.07 -6.17 9.44
CA ARG A 96 17.27 -5.14 10.47
C ARG A 96 18.22 -4.01 10.03
N SER A 97 19.11 -4.26 9.05
CA SER A 97 20.01 -3.24 8.50
C SER A 97 19.29 -2.17 7.67
N LEU A 98 18.04 -2.42 7.24
CA LEU A 98 17.24 -1.41 6.53
C LEU A 98 17.19 -0.11 7.31
N ASP A 99 17.18 -0.18 8.64
CA ASP A 99 17.19 0.98 9.51
C ASP A 99 18.39 1.92 9.31
N TRP A 100 19.52 1.44 8.81
CA TRP A 100 20.66 2.32 8.52
C TRP A 100 20.35 3.32 7.40
N HIS A 101 19.36 3.00 6.57
CA HIS A 101 18.98 3.75 5.37
C HIS A 101 17.55 4.29 5.45
N PHE A 102 16.64 3.57 6.09
CA PHE A 102 15.21 3.89 6.21
C PHE A 102 14.67 3.37 7.55
N ARG A 103 14.30 4.28 8.44
CA ARG A 103 13.58 3.98 9.69
C ARG A 103 12.10 3.77 9.36
N ARG A 104 11.52 2.66 9.82
CA ARG A 104 10.08 2.42 9.79
C ARG A 104 9.38 3.35 10.78
N VAL A 105 8.37 4.07 10.32
CA VAL A 105 7.46 4.85 11.18
C VAL A 105 6.04 4.36 10.94
N VAL A 106 5.40 3.89 12.00
CA VAL A 106 3.98 3.51 12.01
C VAL A 106 3.19 4.72 12.50
N VAL A 107 2.34 5.25 11.64
CA VAL A 107 1.47 6.40 11.92
C VAL A 107 0.06 5.88 12.13
N SER A 108 -0.49 6.09 13.33
CA SER A 108 -1.77 5.50 13.76
C SER A 108 -2.53 6.47 14.67
N PRO A 109 -3.88 6.50 14.63
CA PRO A 109 -4.67 7.31 15.55
C PRO A 109 -4.55 6.80 17.00
N GLU A 110 -4.27 5.51 17.18
CA GLU A 110 -4.05 4.90 18.49
C GLU A 110 -2.56 4.94 18.88
N ALA A 111 -2.28 5.47 20.08
CA ALA A 111 -0.92 5.52 20.63
C ALA A 111 -0.31 4.13 20.89
N ASN A 112 -1.14 3.12 21.13
CA ASN A 112 -0.73 1.73 21.34
C ASN A 112 -1.18 0.85 20.17
N SER A 113 -0.90 1.30 18.95
CA SER A 113 -1.19 0.51 17.75
C SER A 113 -0.61 -0.91 17.89
N PRO A 114 -1.33 -1.97 17.50
CA PRO A 114 -0.79 -3.34 17.49
C PRO A 114 0.46 -3.46 16.61
N TRP A 115 0.67 -2.51 15.69
CA TRP A 115 1.82 -2.43 14.80
C TRP A 115 3.01 -1.68 15.41
N GLY A 116 2.89 -1.14 16.62
CA GLY A 116 3.99 -0.51 17.35
C GLY A 116 5.02 -1.49 17.90
N GLY A 117 4.59 -2.73 18.19
CA GLY A 117 5.40 -3.78 18.82
C GLY A 117 6.23 -4.65 17.86
N LEU A 118 6.41 -4.23 16.61
CA LEU A 118 7.09 -5.04 15.60
C LEU A 118 8.60 -5.15 15.91
N SER A 119 9.12 -6.39 15.90
CA SER A 119 10.46 -6.72 16.42
C SER A 119 11.53 -7.01 15.35
N ASP A 120 11.14 -7.12 14.08
CA ASP A 120 12.03 -7.47 12.96
C ASP A 120 13.03 -6.35 12.61
N MET A 121 12.63 -5.10 12.83
CA MET A 121 13.47 -3.91 12.68
C MET A 121 13.00 -2.80 13.63
N PRO A 122 13.87 -1.86 14.01
CA PRO A 122 13.47 -0.86 14.96
C PRO A 122 12.50 0.15 14.31
N THR A 123 11.48 0.52 15.08
CA THR A 123 10.24 1.16 14.61
C THR A 123 9.94 2.36 15.48
N GLU A 124 9.57 3.47 14.85
CA GLU A 124 9.02 4.63 15.54
C GLU A 124 7.49 4.62 15.40
N GLN A 125 6.80 5.12 16.41
CA GLN A 125 5.35 5.35 16.35
C GLN A 125 5.08 6.84 16.31
N ALA A 126 4.07 7.24 15.55
CA ALA A 126 3.64 8.63 15.44
C ALA A 126 2.10 8.71 15.39
N PRO A 127 1.50 9.82 15.86
CA PRO A 127 0.05 9.99 15.82
C PRO A 127 -0.43 10.28 14.40
N LEU A 128 -1.54 9.64 13.99
CA LEU A 128 -2.29 10.04 12.82
C LEU A 128 -3.36 11.06 13.24
N THR A 129 -3.26 12.28 12.74
CA THR A 129 -4.21 13.36 13.03
C THR A 129 -4.75 13.96 11.74
N LEU A 130 -5.82 14.75 11.84
CA LEU A 130 -6.36 15.44 10.67
C LEU A 130 -5.33 16.38 10.02
N ASP A 131 -4.43 16.94 10.83
CA ASP A 131 -3.43 17.92 10.39
C ASP A 131 -2.24 17.28 9.65
N ASN A 132 -2.09 15.94 9.70
CA ASN A 132 -1.03 15.23 8.99
C ASN A 132 -1.53 14.14 8.04
N LEU A 133 -2.85 13.88 7.98
CA LEU A 133 -3.43 12.80 7.19
C LEU A 133 -3.02 12.84 5.71
N GLU A 134 -3.11 13.99 5.05
CA GLU A 134 -2.80 14.09 3.61
C GLU A 134 -1.32 13.88 3.34
N GLU A 135 -0.44 14.44 4.16
CA GLU A 135 1.01 14.33 4.05
C GLU A 135 1.47 12.89 4.34
N VAL A 136 0.85 12.20 5.31
CA VAL A 136 1.11 10.79 5.61
C VAL A 136 0.66 9.91 4.44
N LEU A 137 -0.53 10.15 3.88
CA LEU A 137 -1.04 9.42 2.71
C LEU A 137 -0.20 9.68 1.45
N LEU A 138 0.33 10.89 1.27
CA LEU A 138 1.28 11.21 0.22
C LEU A 138 2.61 10.48 0.45
N ALA A 139 3.15 10.54 1.67
CA ALA A 139 4.44 9.95 2.02
C ALA A 139 4.46 8.43 1.82
N THR A 140 3.41 7.71 2.25
CA THR A 140 3.35 6.24 2.11
C THR A 140 3.34 5.76 0.67
N GLY A 141 3.03 6.62 -0.31
CA GLY A 141 3.10 6.32 -1.75
C GLY A 141 4.27 7.00 -2.47
N SER A 142 5.15 7.71 -1.75
CA SER A 142 6.23 8.49 -2.35
C SER A 142 7.44 7.60 -2.69
N ILE A 143 7.49 7.12 -3.94
CA ILE A 143 8.54 6.23 -4.41
C ILE A 143 9.86 7.01 -4.63
N PRO A 144 10.97 6.66 -3.94
CA PRO A 144 12.28 7.28 -4.16
C PRO A 144 12.68 7.33 -5.62
N LEU A 145 13.25 8.46 -6.03
CA LEU A 145 13.64 8.79 -7.42
C LEU A 145 12.47 8.94 -8.42
N LEU A 146 11.25 8.56 -8.05
CA LEU A 146 10.04 8.72 -8.87
C LEU A 146 9.18 9.90 -8.40
N SER A 147 9.08 10.17 -7.11
CA SER A 147 8.43 11.35 -6.52
C SER A 147 9.33 12.04 -5.50
N ALA A 148 8.95 13.27 -5.10
CA ALA A 148 9.62 14.00 -4.04
C ALA A 148 9.34 13.35 -2.67
N PRO A 149 10.29 13.39 -1.72
CA PRO A 149 9.99 13.06 -0.34
C PRO A 149 9.03 14.09 0.26
N VAL A 150 8.18 13.63 1.18
CA VAL A 150 7.49 14.54 2.11
C VAL A 150 8.49 14.92 3.20
N THR A 151 8.67 16.22 3.46
CA THR A 151 9.74 16.70 4.35
C THR A 151 9.26 17.13 5.75
N ALA A 152 7.98 17.43 5.87
CA ALA A 152 7.34 17.88 7.10
C ALA A 152 5.92 17.31 7.19
N MET A 153 5.53 16.90 8.39
CA MET A 153 4.21 16.39 8.77
C MET A 153 3.93 16.89 10.19
N ALA A 154 2.69 17.31 10.48
CA ALA A 154 2.35 17.76 11.82
C ALA A 154 2.63 16.64 12.85
N GLU A 155 3.22 17.02 13.99
CA GLU A 155 3.54 16.11 15.12
C GLU A 155 4.53 14.97 14.81
N ILE A 156 5.14 14.97 13.62
CA ILE A 156 6.17 14.01 13.21
C ILE A 156 7.47 14.78 12.92
N PRO A 157 8.64 14.35 13.45
CA PRO A 157 9.90 15.06 13.23
C PRO A 157 10.23 15.30 11.75
N ALA A 158 10.73 16.48 11.40
CA ALA A 158 11.12 16.77 10.01
C ALA A 158 12.18 15.80 9.47
N GLY A 159 12.13 15.50 8.18
CA GLY A 159 13.03 14.56 7.50
C GLY A 159 12.46 14.11 6.17
N HIS A 160 13.22 13.36 5.37
CA HIS A 160 12.72 12.89 4.07
C HIS A 160 11.92 11.59 4.25
N TYR A 161 10.62 11.64 4.04
CA TYR A 161 9.73 10.49 4.13
C TYR A 161 9.34 9.96 2.75
N PHE A 162 9.41 8.65 2.61
CA PHE A 162 9.13 7.91 1.40
C PHE A 162 8.18 6.73 1.68
N ASP A 163 7.85 6.03 0.59
CA ASP A 163 6.93 4.90 0.53
C ASP A 163 7.13 3.89 1.67
N GLY A 164 6.02 3.52 2.31
CA GLY A 164 6.00 2.56 3.40
C GLY A 164 6.49 1.18 2.99
N GLY A 165 6.24 0.80 1.74
CA GLY A 165 6.62 -0.49 1.17
C GLY A 165 8.12 -0.74 1.13
N ILE A 166 8.96 0.30 1.22
CA ILE A 166 10.41 0.13 1.39
C ILE A 166 10.70 -0.77 2.60
N SER A 167 10.01 -0.50 3.71
CA SER A 167 10.08 -1.31 4.92
C SER A 167 9.04 -2.42 4.93
N ASP A 168 7.76 -2.13 4.66
CA ASP A 168 6.64 -3.06 4.82
C ASP A 168 5.76 -3.11 3.56
N TYR A 169 6.14 -3.95 2.58
CA TYR A 169 5.46 -4.06 1.29
C TYR A 169 4.13 -4.83 1.38
N HIS A 170 4.12 -5.98 2.07
CA HIS A 170 2.93 -6.81 2.25
C HIS A 170 2.66 -7.18 3.72
N PHE A 171 3.08 -6.34 4.67
CA PHE A 171 2.93 -6.55 6.13
C PHE A 171 3.15 -8.03 6.53
N ASP A 172 4.40 -8.48 6.39
CA ASP A 172 4.83 -9.85 6.65
C ASP A 172 5.02 -10.09 8.16
N GLN A 173 3.92 -10.02 8.93
CA GLN A 173 3.93 -10.13 10.39
C GLN A 173 2.79 -11.02 10.87
N SER A 174 3.07 -11.84 11.88
CA SER A 174 2.01 -12.59 12.56
C SER A 174 1.12 -11.65 13.36
N VAL A 175 -0.14 -11.55 12.98
CA VAL A 175 -1.13 -10.79 13.77
C VAL A 175 -1.45 -11.60 15.02
N SER A 176 -1.26 -11.00 16.19
CA SER A 176 -1.64 -11.58 17.48
C SER A 176 -3.17 -11.59 17.66
N GLY A 177 -3.71 -12.66 18.24
CA GLY A 177 -5.12 -12.79 18.59
C GLY A 177 -5.73 -14.13 18.17
N ASP A 178 -6.93 -14.41 18.67
CA ASP A 178 -7.63 -15.69 18.48
C ASP A 178 -8.37 -15.80 17.14
N GLY A 179 -8.40 -14.72 16.34
CA GLY A 179 -9.03 -14.66 15.02
C GLY A 179 -8.08 -14.91 13.84
N PHE A 180 -8.65 -15.01 12.64
CA PHE A 180 -7.89 -15.01 11.38
C PHE A 180 -7.77 -13.60 10.82
N THR A 181 -6.64 -13.30 10.19
CA THR A 181 -6.47 -12.09 9.36
C THR A 181 -7.02 -12.35 7.97
N LEU A 182 -8.02 -11.58 7.54
CA LEU A 182 -8.42 -11.55 6.14
C LEU A 182 -7.46 -10.67 5.36
N PHE A 183 -6.80 -11.21 4.34
CA PHE A 183 -5.86 -10.47 3.51
C PHE A 183 -6.25 -10.59 2.03
N PRO A 184 -7.19 -9.76 1.55
CA PRO A 184 -7.44 -9.69 0.13
C PRO A 184 -6.16 -9.22 -0.57
N HIS A 185 -5.79 -9.84 -1.68
CA HIS A 185 -4.55 -9.52 -2.37
C HIS A 185 -4.68 -9.82 -3.86
N PHE A 186 -3.74 -9.31 -4.65
CA PHE A 186 -3.74 -9.51 -6.11
C PHE A 186 -2.63 -10.45 -6.58
N LEU A 187 -1.76 -10.90 -5.67
CA LEU A 187 -0.68 -11.86 -5.92
C LEU A 187 -0.77 -13.04 -4.95
N ASP A 188 -0.37 -14.21 -5.42
CA ASP A 188 -0.13 -15.35 -4.53
C ASP A 188 1.22 -15.19 -3.79
N GLY A 189 1.09 -14.70 -2.55
CA GLY A 189 2.17 -14.58 -1.59
C GLY A 189 2.60 -13.14 -1.30
N ALA A 190 3.37 -13.00 -0.22
CA ALA A 190 3.76 -11.73 0.35
C ALA A 190 5.28 -11.63 0.53
N TYR A 191 5.77 -10.40 0.65
CA TYR A 191 7.17 -10.07 0.91
C TYR A 191 7.22 -8.99 1.98
N ALA A 192 8.17 -9.10 2.92
CA ALA A 192 8.31 -8.15 4.01
C ALA A 192 8.51 -6.71 3.51
N GLY A 193 9.55 -6.42 2.72
CA GLY A 193 9.77 -5.10 2.11
C GLY A 193 10.10 -5.14 0.62
N TRP A 194 10.25 -3.97 0.01
CA TRP A 194 10.57 -3.81 -1.42
C TRP A 194 11.78 -4.62 -1.86
N PHE A 195 12.84 -4.65 -1.05
CA PHE A 195 14.08 -5.33 -1.41
C PHE A 195 13.98 -6.85 -1.26
N ASP A 196 13.04 -7.34 -0.45
CA ASP A 196 12.85 -8.78 -0.20
C ASP A 196 12.20 -9.50 -1.38
N LYS A 197 11.45 -8.77 -2.23
CA LYS A 197 10.81 -9.32 -3.45
C LYS A 197 11.79 -9.96 -4.43
N PHE A 198 13.07 -9.55 -4.39
CA PHE A 198 14.12 -10.09 -5.24
C PHE A 198 14.70 -11.42 -4.71
N PHE A 199 14.34 -11.81 -3.49
CA PHE A 199 14.89 -12.99 -2.81
C PHE A 199 13.77 -13.95 -2.40
N LYS A 200 13.40 -14.89 -3.27
CA LYS A 200 12.31 -15.87 -3.01
C LYS A 200 12.42 -16.61 -1.67
N ARG A 201 13.65 -16.86 -1.18
CA ARG A 201 13.93 -17.51 0.13
C ARG A 201 13.50 -16.68 1.35
N ARG A 202 13.12 -15.41 1.16
CA ARG A 202 12.69 -14.50 2.22
C ARG A 202 11.20 -14.46 2.46
N LYS A 203 10.40 -15.19 1.67
CA LYS A 203 9.01 -15.43 2.03
C LYS A 203 8.97 -16.12 3.40
N ARG A 204 8.19 -15.59 4.34
CA ARG A 204 7.97 -16.18 5.67
C ARG A 204 6.54 -16.72 5.74
N PRO A 205 6.23 -17.87 5.11
CA PRO A 205 4.87 -18.41 5.13
C PRO A 205 4.34 -18.65 6.54
N GLN A 206 5.24 -18.85 7.53
CA GLN A 206 4.88 -18.99 8.93
C GLN A 206 4.17 -17.75 9.49
N ASN A 207 4.52 -16.54 9.03
CA ASN A 207 3.88 -15.30 9.47
C ASN A 207 2.42 -15.19 8.99
N PHE A 208 2.05 -15.98 7.97
CA PHE A 208 0.71 -16.04 7.38
C PHE A 208 -0.09 -17.26 7.83
N SER A 209 0.36 -17.99 8.87
CA SER A 209 -0.31 -19.22 9.32
C SER A 209 -1.75 -19.00 9.83
N ARG A 210 -2.09 -17.75 10.18
CA ARG A 210 -3.43 -17.32 10.59
C ARG A 210 -4.04 -16.31 9.61
N THR A 211 -3.58 -16.32 8.35
CA THR A 211 -4.03 -15.39 7.32
C THR A 211 -4.81 -16.11 6.24
N LEU A 212 -6.05 -15.69 6.01
CA LEU A 212 -6.85 -16.09 4.86
C LEU A 212 -6.58 -15.10 3.72
N MET A 213 -5.73 -15.50 2.78
CA MET A 213 -5.40 -14.67 1.62
C MET A 213 -6.44 -14.90 0.50
N LEU A 214 -7.13 -13.83 0.07
CA LEU A 214 -8.06 -13.91 -1.06
C LEU A 214 -7.37 -13.37 -2.30
N VAL A 215 -7.15 -14.22 -3.31
CA VAL A 215 -6.51 -13.84 -4.57
C VAL A 215 -7.37 -14.22 -5.77
N PRO A 216 -7.35 -13.44 -6.88
CA PRO A 216 -7.98 -13.86 -8.12
C PRO A 216 -7.37 -15.16 -8.64
N SER A 217 -8.19 -16.05 -9.20
CA SER A 217 -7.69 -17.28 -9.83
C SER A 217 -6.91 -16.99 -11.12
N ASP A 218 -6.02 -17.89 -11.52
CA ASP A 218 -5.31 -17.79 -12.81
C ASP A 218 -6.29 -17.72 -13.99
N SER A 219 -7.39 -18.46 -13.93
CA SER A 219 -8.44 -18.42 -14.95
C SER A 219 -9.14 -17.07 -15.03
N PHE A 220 -9.37 -16.40 -13.90
CA PHE A 220 -9.89 -15.05 -13.87
C PHE A 220 -8.90 -14.08 -14.51
N VAL A 221 -7.62 -14.14 -14.11
CA VAL A 221 -6.57 -13.26 -14.66
C VAL A 221 -6.40 -13.47 -16.16
N ALA A 222 -6.45 -14.72 -16.64
CA ALA A 222 -6.38 -15.05 -18.06
C ALA A 222 -7.57 -14.50 -18.86
N ALA A 223 -8.75 -14.33 -18.25
CA ALA A 223 -9.92 -13.73 -18.88
C ALA A 223 -9.87 -12.19 -18.96
N LEU A 224 -8.97 -11.53 -18.21
CA LEU A 224 -8.83 -10.07 -18.25
C LEU A 224 -8.21 -9.57 -19.56
N PRO A 225 -8.47 -8.31 -19.96
CA PRO A 225 -7.84 -7.71 -21.13
C PRO A 225 -6.31 -7.75 -21.05
N GLY A 226 -5.68 -8.38 -22.05
CA GLY A 226 -4.23 -8.57 -22.07
C GLY A 226 -3.71 -9.66 -21.13
N HIS A 227 -4.60 -10.53 -20.61
CA HIS A 227 -4.28 -11.70 -19.80
C HIS A 227 -3.48 -11.36 -18.53
N LYS A 228 -3.77 -10.20 -17.94
CA LYS A 228 -3.11 -9.72 -16.74
C LYS A 228 -4.01 -8.77 -15.95
N ILE A 229 -3.68 -8.61 -14.67
CA ILE A 229 -4.21 -7.51 -13.86
C ILE A 229 -3.60 -6.19 -14.37
N PRO A 230 -4.39 -5.12 -14.56
CA PRO A 230 -3.86 -3.83 -14.97
C PRO A 230 -2.78 -3.30 -14.03
N ASP A 231 -1.73 -2.70 -14.59
CA ASP A 231 -0.59 -2.24 -13.79
C ASP A 231 0.06 -0.95 -14.35
N ARG A 232 0.97 -0.35 -13.57
CA ARG A 232 1.61 0.93 -13.92
C ARG A 232 2.36 0.94 -15.26
N ASN A 233 2.75 -0.22 -15.80
CA ASN A 233 3.42 -0.30 -17.10
C ASN A 233 2.46 0.00 -18.25
N ASP A 234 1.15 -0.08 -18.02
CA ASP A 234 0.12 0.25 -19.02
C ASP A 234 0.18 1.72 -19.42
N PHE A 235 0.58 2.62 -18.51
CA PHE A 235 0.81 4.03 -18.83
C PHE A 235 1.89 4.26 -19.90
N ALA A 236 2.85 3.33 -20.00
CA ALA A 236 3.93 3.41 -20.99
C ALA A 236 3.61 2.66 -22.29
N ARG A 237 2.64 1.74 -22.27
CA ARG A 237 2.39 0.79 -23.37
C ARG A 237 1.10 1.04 -24.14
N LEU A 238 0.12 1.70 -23.53
CA LEU A 238 -1.22 1.88 -24.09
C LEU A 238 -1.53 3.37 -24.24
N SER A 239 -2.39 3.70 -25.21
CA SER A 239 -3.00 5.04 -25.26
C SER A 239 -3.89 5.25 -24.04
N ASN A 240 -4.18 6.51 -23.70
CA ASN A 240 -5.05 6.81 -22.56
C ASN A 240 -6.44 6.17 -22.70
N ASP A 241 -7.02 6.18 -23.90
CA ASP A 241 -8.35 5.61 -24.15
C ASP A 241 -8.36 4.09 -24.03
N GLU A 242 -7.37 3.42 -24.63
CA GLU A 242 -7.25 1.96 -24.53
C GLU A 242 -6.98 1.52 -23.09
N ARG A 243 -6.09 2.22 -22.37
CA ARG A 243 -5.81 1.95 -20.95
C ARG A 243 -7.09 2.10 -20.12
N ARG A 244 -7.81 3.22 -20.25
CA ARG A 244 -9.06 3.46 -19.53
C ARG A 244 -10.06 2.35 -19.76
N LYS A 245 -10.26 1.96 -21.03
CA LYS A 245 -11.16 0.88 -21.42
C LYS A 245 -10.79 -0.44 -20.75
N ARG A 246 -9.52 -0.87 -20.84
CA ARG A 246 -9.06 -2.13 -20.24
C ARG A 246 -9.19 -2.15 -18.73
N TRP A 247 -8.85 -1.03 -18.08
CA TRP A 247 -8.92 -0.91 -16.63
C TRP A 247 -10.38 -0.93 -16.15
N GLN A 248 -11.28 -0.27 -16.86
CA GLN A 248 -12.72 -0.30 -16.57
C GLN A 248 -13.30 -1.72 -16.72
N GLN A 249 -12.91 -2.45 -17.77
CA GLN A 249 -13.30 -3.86 -17.94
C GLN A 249 -12.80 -4.75 -16.81
N ALA A 250 -11.58 -4.52 -16.31
CA ALA A 250 -11.05 -5.27 -15.17
C ALA A 250 -11.80 -4.97 -13.87
N VAL A 251 -12.19 -3.72 -13.64
CA VAL A 251 -13.08 -3.32 -12.53
C VAL A 251 -14.42 -4.03 -12.63
N GLU A 252 -15.07 -3.99 -13.80
CA GLU A 252 -16.36 -4.61 -14.03
C GLU A 252 -16.30 -6.12 -13.75
N ALA A 253 -15.28 -6.80 -14.28
CA ALA A 253 -15.03 -8.22 -14.03
C ALA A 253 -14.81 -8.52 -12.53
N SER A 254 -14.13 -7.62 -11.81
CA SER A 254 -13.86 -7.79 -10.37
C SER A 254 -15.12 -7.75 -9.50
N THR A 255 -16.24 -7.22 -10.02
CA THR A 255 -17.55 -7.29 -9.35
C THR A 255 -17.94 -8.73 -9.05
N ALA A 256 -17.63 -9.67 -9.96
CA ALA A 256 -17.92 -11.10 -9.75
C ALA A 256 -17.18 -11.66 -8.52
N LEU A 257 -15.94 -11.22 -8.27
CA LEU A 257 -15.15 -11.65 -7.11
C LEU A 257 -15.78 -11.17 -5.80
N ALA A 258 -16.27 -9.92 -5.76
CA ALA A 258 -16.94 -9.37 -4.59
C ALA A 258 -18.27 -10.08 -4.30
N LEU A 259 -19.04 -10.39 -5.35
CA LEU A 259 -20.29 -11.15 -5.24
C LEU A 259 -20.04 -12.58 -4.73
N GLU A 260 -19.05 -13.26 -5.29
CA GLU A 260 -18.67 -14.61 -4.86
C GLU A 260 -18.23 -14.63 -3.38
N TRP A 261 -17.42 -13.67 -2.95
CA TRP A 261 -17.05 -13.54 -1.55
C TRP A 261 -18.26 -13.31 -0.64
N ARG A 262 -19.18 -12.42 -1.04
CA ARG A 262 -20.40 -12.15 -0.29
C ARG A 262 -21.25 -13.41 -0.13
N GLU A 263 -21.42 -14.19 -1.20
CA GLU A 263 -22.18 -15.45 -1.16
C GLU A 263 -21.54 -16.48 -0.24
N LEU A 264 -20.21 -16.56 -0.19
CA LEU A 264 -19.47 -17.43 0.73
C LEU A 264 -19.68 -17.01 2.19
N VAL A 265 -19.57 -15.72 2.50
CA VAL A 265 -19.75 -15.18 3.86
C VAL A 265 -21.19 -15.31 4.35
N GLU A 266 -22.18 -15.13 3.45
CA GLU A 266 -23.60 -15.31 3.76
C GLU A 266 -24.04 -16.79 3.82
N GLY A 267 -23.12 -17.74 3.57
CA GLY A 267 -23.42 -19.18 3.57
C GLY A 267 -24.29 -19.64 2.40
N LYS A 268 -24.49 -18.79 1.38
CA LYS A 268 -25.26 -19.11 0.16
C LYS A 268 -24.48 -19.98 -0.81
N ARG A 269 -23.15 -20.01 -0.65
CA ARG A 269 -22.25 -20.84 -1.44
C ARG A 269 -21.43 -21.71 -0.51
N THR A 270 -21.47 -23.02 -0.72
CA THR A 270 -20.62 -23.96 0.04
C THR A 270 -19.20 -23.88 -0.51
N PRO A 271 -18.18 -23.60 0.32
CA PRO A 271 -16.80 -23.71 -0.12
C PRO A 271 -16.54 -25.15 -0.57
N VAL A 272 -16.06 -25.34 -1.80
CA VAL A 272 -15.67 -26.68 -2.32
C VAL A 272 -14.34 -27.14 -1.70
N VAL A 273 -13.78 -26.37 -0.76
CA VAL A 273 -12.50 -26.60 -0.11
C VAL A 273 -12.75 -27.17 1.29
N LYS A 274 -12.23 -28.37 1.55
CA LYS A 274 -12.06 -28.91 2.90
C LYS A 274 -10.87 -28.20 3.53
N LEU A 275 -11.11 -27.36 4.54
CA LEU A 275 -10.04 -26.76 5.34
C LEU A 275 -9.38 -27.88 6.17
N VAL A 276 -8.08 -28.09 5.97
CA VAL A 276 -7.21 -28.92 6.82
C VAL A 276 -6.26 -28.01 7.55
#